data_AF-A0A804RRZ7-F1
#
_entry.id   AF-A0A804RRZ7-F1
#
_cell.length_a   1.000
_cell.length_b   1.000
_cell.length_c   1.000
_cell.angle_alpha   90.00
_cell.angle_beta   90.00
_cell.angle_gamma   90.00
#
_symmetry.space_group_name_H-M   'P 1'
#
loop_
_entity.id
_entity.type
_entity.pdbx_description
1 polymer ?
#
loop_
_entity_poly.entity_id
_entity_poly.type
_entity_poly.pdbx_seq_one_letter_code
_entity_poly.pdbx_strand_id
1 'polypeptide(L)'
;MYEQGLILLPHLATLGWGVGPGGEVLDTFPYFVSGVLHLISSAVLGFGGIYHALLGPETLEESFPFFGYVWKDRNKMTTILGIHLILLGLGAFLLVLKALYFGGVYDTWAPGGGDVRKITNLTLSPGVIFGYLLKSPFGGEGWIVSVDDLEDIIGGHVWLGSICVLGGIWHILTKPFAWARRAFVWSGEAYLSYSLGALSVFGFIACCFVWF
;
A
#
# COMPACT_ATOMS: atom_id res chain seq x y z
N MET A 1 10.95 11.70 -19.58
CA MET A 1 9.56 11.55 -19.09
C MET A 1 9.02 12.83 -18.45
N TYR A 2 9.78 13.49 -17.56
CA TYR A 2 9.33 14.67 -16.82
C TYR A 2 8.95 15.88 -17.70
N GLU A 3 9.54 16.02 -18.89
CA GLU A 3 9.20 17.11 -19.84
C GLU A 3 7.84 16.93 -20.55
N GLN A 4 7.20 15.77 -20.39
CA GLN A 4 5.98 15.40 -21.13
C GLN A 4 4.72 15.39 -20.26
N GLY A 5 4.79 15.89 -19.01
CA GLY A 5 3.64 15.90 -18.09
C GLY A 5 3.18 14.50 -17.68
N LEU A 6 4.08 13.51 -17.72
CA LEU A 6 3.77 12.12 -17.39
C LEU A 6 3.91 11.88 -15.89
N ILE A 7 2.84 11.40 -15.26
CA ILE A 7 2.86 11.02 -13.84
C ILE A 7 2.80 9.50 -13.63
N LEU A 8 2.19 8.74 -14.55
CA LEU A 8 2.00 7.29 -14.38
C LEU A 8 3.20 6.48 -14.89
N LEU A 9 3.75 6.82 -16.05
CA LEU A 9 4.91 6.12 -16.62
C LEU A 9 6.14 6.13 -15.70
N PRO A 10 6.45 7.25 -14.99
CA PRO A 10 7.50 7.23 -13.98
C PRO A 10 7.29 6.17 -12.90
N HIS A 11 6.07 5.97 -12.40
CA HIS A 11 5.80 4.94 -11.38
C HIS A 11 6.08 3.51 -11.91
N LEU A 12 5.76 3.24 -13.18
CA LEU A 12 6.06 1.96 -13.81
C LEU A 12 7.57 1.77 -14.05
N ALA A 13 8.25 2.83 -14.48
CA ALA A 13 9.70 2.85 -14.67
C ALA A 13 10.46 2.64 -13.35
N THR A 14 10.01 3.25 -12.24
CA THR A 14 10.58 3.04 -10.90
C THR A 14 10.53 1.56 -10.49
N LEU A 15 9.47 0.85 -10.86
CA LEU A 15 9.35 -0.59 -10.64
C LEU A 15 10.22 -1.43 -11.60
N GLY A 16 11.06 -0.80 -12.41
CA GLY A 16 12.01 -1.43 -13.33
C GLY A 16 11.36 -1.99 -14.59
N TRP A 17 10.16 -1.54 -14.96
CA TRP A 17 9.53 -1.95 -16.22
C TRP A 17 9.89 -0.99 -17.34
N GLY A 18 10.38 -1.54 -18.46
CA GLY A 18 10.59 -0.79 -19.70
C GLY A 18 11.79 0.17 -19.70
N VAL A 19 12.59 0.19 -18.64
CA VAL A 19 13.78 1.05 -18.50
C VAL A 19 15.06 0.25 -18.27
N GLY A 20 16.20 0.85 -18.60
CA GLY A 20 17.53 0.31 -18.31
C GLY A 20 18.51 1.39 -17.82
N PRO A 21 19.81 1.30 -18.16
CA PRO A 21 20.83 2.22 -17.68
C PRO A 21 20.49 3.69 -17.96
N GLY A 22 20.73 4.55 -16.99
CA GLY A 22 20.41 5.98 -17.03
C GLY A 22 18.92 6.30 -17.04
N GLY A 23 18.04 5.30 -16.87
CA GLY A 23 16.58 5.49 -16.96
C GLY A 23 16.08 5.61 -18.40
N GLU A 24 16.88 5.18 -19.39
CA GLU A 24 16.48 5.14 -20.78
C GLU A 24 15.32 4.17 -20.98
N VAL A 25 14.29 4.58 -21.74
CA VAL A 25 13.16 3.72 -22.09
C VAL A 25 13.57 2.77 -23.20
N LEU A 26 13.67 1.48 -22.88
CA LEU A 26 14.06 0.41 -23.79
C LEU A 26 12.85 -0.30 -24.42
N ASP A 27 11.74 -0.40 -23.69
CA ASP A 27 10.54 -1.09 -24.13
C ASP A 27 9.29 -0.43 -23.55
N THR A 28 8.32 -0.09 -24.40
CA THR A 28 7.05 0.53 -24.00
C THR A 28 5.92 -0.49 -23.81
N PHE A 29 6.13 -1.76 -24.19
CA PHE A 29 5.13 -2.80 -24.07
C PHE A 29 4.65 -3.04 -22.63
N PRO A 30 5.51 -3.05 -21.58
CA PRO A 30 5.04 -3.18 -20.19
C PRO A 30 4.07 -2.07 -19.77
N TYR A 31 4.26 -0.85 -20.27
CA TYR A 31 3.36 0.27 -20.01
C TYR A 31 2.00 0.05 -20.66
N PHE A 32 2.00 -0.42 -21.90
CA PHE A 32 0.78 -0.78 -22.62
C PHE A 32 0.02 -1.90 -21.90
N VAL A 33 0.71 -2.96 -21.49
CA VAL A 33 0.11 -4.08 -20.73
C VAL A 33 -0.54 -3.57 -19.45
N SER A 34 0.15 -2.71 -18.69
CA SER A 34 -0.41 -2.11 -17.47
C SER A 34 -1.71 -1.35 -17.76
N GLY A 35 -1.72 -0.49 -18.78
CA GLY A 35 -2.90 0.26 -19.18
C GLY A 35 -4.08 -0.63 -19.58
N VAL A 36 -3.84 -1.65 -20.41
CA VAL A 36 -4.88 -2.58 -20.88
C VAL A 36 -5.46 -3.39 -19.73
N LEU A 37 -4.62 -3.96 -18.86
CA LEU A 37 -5.09 -4.78 -17.74
C LEU A 37 -5.95 -3.98 -16.76
N HIS A 38 -5.56 -2.74 -16.44
CA HIS A 38 -6.35 -1.87 -15.57
C HIS A 38 -7.68 -1.44 -16.23
N LEU A 39 -7.66 -1.15 -17.53
CA LEU A 39 -8.87 -0.76 -18.26
C LEU A 39 -9.89 -1.91 -18.35
N ILE A 40 -9.44 -3.14 -18.61
CA ILE A 40 -10.33 -4.31 -18.64
C ILE A 40 -10.84 -4.65 -17.23
N SER A 41 -9.97 -4.57 -16.22
CA SER A 41 -10.36 -4.84 -14.83
C SER A 41 -11.41 -3.83 -14.33
N SER A 42 -11.31 -2.57 -14.72
CA SER A 42 -12.28 -1.53 -14.31
C SER A 42 -13.68 -1.81 -14.85
N ALA A 43 -13.83 -2.44 -16.02
CA ALA A 43 -15.12 -2.86 -16.55
C ALA A 43 -15.79 -3.93 -15.67
N VAL A 44 -15.01 -4.89 -15.16
CA VAL A 44 -15.51 -5.93 -14.25
C VAL A 44 -15.95 -5.32 -12.91
N LEU A 45 -15.13 -4.41 -12.35
CA LEU A 45 -15.46 -3.70 -11.11
C LEU A 45 -16.71 -2.82 -11.28
N GLY A 46 -16.80 -2.08 -12.39
CA GLY A 46 -17.95 -1.24 -12.72
C GLY A 46 -19.24 -2.06 -12.87
N PHE A 47 -19.16 -3.22 -13.52
CA PHE A 47 -20.30 -4.14 -13.64
C PHE A 47 -20.81 -4.61 -12.27
N GLY A 48 -19.91 -5.08 -11.40
CA GLY A 48 -20.26 -5.47 -10.04
C GLY A 48 -20.87 -4.32 -9.24
N GLY A 49 -20.30 -3.11 -9.37
CA GLY A 49 -20.82 -1.90 -8.72
C GLY A 49 -22.24 -1.55 -9.17
N ILE A 50 -22.52 -1.57 -10.47
CA ILE A 50 -23.87 -1.28 -11.02
C ILE A 50 -24.87 -2.34 -10.56
N TYR A 51 -24.49 -3.62 -10.62
CA TYR A 51 -25.35 -4.71 -10.17
C TYR A 51 -25.72 -4.54 -8.69
N HIS A 52 -24.74 -4.36 -7.81
CA HIS A 52 -24.99 -4.24 -6.38
C HIS A 52 -25.69 -2.94 -5.97
N ALA A 53 -25.60 -1.87 -6.79
CA ALA A 53 -26.30 -0.62 -6.52
C ALA A 53 -27.76 -0.61 -6.99
N LEU A 54 -28.11 -1.36 -8.05
CA LEU A 54 -29.41 -1.23 -8.72
C LEU A 54 -30.26 -2.51 -8.74
N LEU A 55 -29.65 -3.69 -8.73
CA LEU A 55 -30.34 -4.98 -8.91
C LEU A 55 -30.15 -5.96 -7.75
N GLY A 56 -29.02 -5.86 -7.05
CA GLY A 56 -28.72 -6.68 -5.88
C GLY A 56 -29.64 -6.36 -4.69
N PRO A 57 -29.61 -7.21 -3.65
CA PRO A 57 -30.38 -6.96 -2.44
C PRO A 57 -29.91 -5.68 -1.74
N GLU A 58 -30.86 -4.87 -1.23
CA GLU A 58 -30.57 -3.62 -0.51
C GLU A 58 -29.85 -3.85 0.83
N THR A 59 -30.13 -4.98 1.48
CA THR A 59 -29.50 -5.41 2.73
C THR A 59 -28.97 -6.83 2.58
N LEU A 60 -27.92 -7.16 3.33
CA LEU A 60 -27.21 -8.45 3.19
C LEU A 60 -27.40 -9.37 4.41
N GLU A 61 -27.92 -8.85 5.51
CA GLU A 61 -28.01 -9.51 6.81
C GLU A 61 -28.87 -10.76 6.79
N GLU A 62 -29.99 -10.73 6.05
CA GLU A 62 -30.93 -11.84 5.98
C GLU A 62 -30.48 -12.92 4.99
N SER A 63 -30.04 -12.51 3.80
CA SER A 63 -29.70 -13.43 2.71
C SER A 63 -28.29 -14.01 2.86
N PHE A 64 -27.35 -13.23 3.38
CA PHE A 64 -25.92 -13.55 3.38
C PHE A 64 -25.23 -13.11 4.68
N PRO A 65 -25.42 -13.81 5.81
CA PRO A 65 -24.90 -13.38 7.12
C PRO A 65 -23.37 -13.25 7.18
N PHE A 66 -22.63 -13.93 6.31
CA PHE A 66 -21.19 -13.74 6.18
C PHE A 66 -20.82 -12.37 5.57
N PHE A 67 -21.65 -11.80 4.70
CA PHE A 67 -21.41 -10.49 4.08
C PHE A 67 -22.18 -9.36 4.78
N GLY A 68 -23.34 -9.65 5.38
CA GLY A 68 -24.10 -8.69 6.18
C GLY A 68 -23.37 -8.25 7.43
N TYR A 69 -23.56 -6.98 7.81
CA TYR A 69 -22.98 -6.40 9.01
C TYR A 69 -23.80 -5.21 9.51
N VAL A 70 -23.82 -5.02 10.83
CA VAL A 70 -24.31 -3.79 11.46
C VAL A 70 -23.12 -3.06 12.04
N TRP A 71 -23.02 -1.74 11.83
CA TRP A 71 -21.87 -0.93 12.27
C TRP A 71 -21.55 -1.02 13.77
N LYS A 72 -22.55 -1.37 14.60
CA LYS A 72 -22.40 -1.56 16.05
C LYS A 72 -21.84 -2.93 16.43
N ASP A 73 -21.83 -3.91 15.53
CA ASP A 73 -21.18 -5.20 15.74
C ASP A 73 -19.66 -5.05 15.66
N ARG A 74 -19.07 -4.83 16.83
CA ARG A 74 -17.63 -4.61 16.99
C ARG A 74 -16.78 -5.79 16.54
N ASN A 75 -17.29 -7.01 16.66
CA ASN A 75 -16.55 -8.20 16.27
C ASN A 75 -16.53 -8.35 14.74
N LYS A 76 -17.66 -8.08 14.09
CA LYS A 76 -17.73 -8.03 12.63
C LYS A 76 -16.85 -6.93 12.05
N MET A 77 -16.82 -5.74 12.68
CA MET A 77 -15.96 -4.64 12.24
C MET A 77 -14.47 -5.00 12.33
N THR A 78 -14.01 -5.61 13.43
CA THR A 78 -12.60 -6.05 13.54
C THR A 78 -12.28 -7.19 12.59
N THR A 79 -13.24 -8.09 12.32
CA THR A 79 -13.05 -9.16 11.32
C THR A 79 -12.83 -8.59 9.91
N ILE A 80 -13.67 -7.64 9.48
CA ILE A 80 -13.54 -6.99 8.16
C ILE A 80 -12.22 -6.21 8.07
N LEU A 81 -11.88 -5.44 9.11
CA LEU A 81 -10.58 -4.76 9.19
C LEU A 81 -9.43 -5.76 9.06
N GLY A 82 -9.50 -6.89 9.76
CA GLY A 82 -8.44 -7.88 9.76
C GLY A 82 -8.24 -8.55 8.39
N ILE A 83 -9.33 -8.83 7.67
CA ILE A 83 -9.25 -9.31 6.28
C ILE A 83 -8.55 -8.28 5.39
N HIS A 84 -8.94 -7.00 5.48
CA HIS A 84 -8.30 -5.95 4.69
C HIS A 84 -6.82 -5.74 5.04
N LEU A 85 -6.44 -5.85 6.31
CA LEU A 85 -5.03 -5.78 6.73
C LEU A 85 -4.21 -6.93 6.13
N ILE A 86 -4.75 -8.15 6.07
CA ILE A 86 -4.07 -9.26 5.39
C ILE A 86 -3.89 -8.93 3.90
N LEU A 87 -4.92 -8.44 3.21
CA LEU A 87 -4.82 -8.07 1.80
C LEU A 87 -3.79 -6.97 1.55
N LEU A 88 -3.73 -5.94 2.41
CA LEU A 88 -2.71 -4.89 2.36
C LEU A 88 -1.30 -5.45 2.59
N GLY A 89 -1.15 -6.37 3.55
CA GLY A 89 0.12 -7.03 3.82
C GLY A 89 0.61 -7.86 2.63
N LEU A 90 -0.30 -8.59 1.96
CA LEU A 90 0.01 -9.28 0.71
C LEU A 90 0.43 -8.30 -0.39
N GLY A 91 -0.24 -7.14 -0.49
CA GLY A 91 0.14 -6.06 -1.40
C GLY A 91 1.57 -5.56 -1.17
N ALA A 92 1.97 -5.35 0.08
CA ALA A 92 3.35 -4.97 0.42
C ALA A 92 4.36 -6.06 0.00
N PHE A 93 4.03 -7.34 0.20
CA PHE A 93 4.88 -8.44 -0.25
C PHE A 93 4.99 -8.56 -1.77
N LEU A 94 4.00 -8.11 -2.56
CA LEU A 94 4.14 -8.08 -4.02
C LEU A 94 5.29 -7.17 -4.47
N LEU A 95 5.49 -6.03 -3.80
CA LEU A 95 6.65 -5.16 -4.07
C LEU A 95 7.96 -5.86 -3.71
N VAL A 96 8.01 -6.53 -2.56
CA VAL A 96 9.18 -7.32 -2.14
C VAL A 96 9.51 -8.39 -3.18
N LEU A 97 8.52 -9.15 -3.63
CA LEU A 97 8.70 -10.18 -4.65
C LEU A 97 9.18 -9.58 -5.98
N LYS A 98 8.67 -8.41 -6.37
CA LYS A 98 9.13 -7.69 -7.57
C LYS A 98 10.62 -7.35 -7.49
N ALA A 99 11.06 -6.80 -6.35
CA ALA A 99 12.44 -6.39 -6.13
C ALA A 99 13.43 -7.56 -6.00
N LEU A 100 13.01 -8.67 -5.37
CA LEU A 100 13.86 -9.85 -5.17
C LEU A 100 13.95 -10.75 -6.42
N TYR A 101 12.80 -11.08 -7.01
CA TYR A 101 12.69 -12.20 -7.94
C TYR A 101 12.31 -11.78 -9.36
N PHE A 102 11.41 -10.80 -9.51
CA PHE A 102 10.85 -10.43 -10.82
C PHE A 102 11.55 -9.22 -11.44
N GLY A 103 12.86 -9.37 -11.66
CA GLY A 103 13.68 -8.40 -12.41
C GLY A 103 14.23 -7.23 -11.61
N GLY A 104 13.80 -7.01 -10.37
CA GLY A 104 14.32 -5.91 -9.55
C GLY A 104 13.53 -4.61 -9.67
N VAL A 105 14.11 -3.50 -9.25
CA VAL A 105 13.53 -2.15 -9.36
C VAL A 105 14.62 -1.19 -9.83
N TYR A 106 14.22 0.00 -10.29
CA TYR A 106 15.18 1.00 -10.76
C TYR A 106 15.90 1.65 -9.58
N ASP A 107 17.23 1.56 -9.56
CA ASP A 107 18.09 2.20 -8.58
C ASP A 107 18.83 3.39 -9.19
N THR A 108 18.55 4.59 -8.71
CA THR A 108 19.29 5.79 -9.15
C THR A 108 20.71 5.86 -8.60
N TRP A 109 21.02 5.09 -7.54
CA TRP A 109 22.31 5.03 -6.84
C TRP A 109 23.17 3.83 -7.25
N ALA A 110 22.78 3.09 -8.30
CA ALA A 110 23.55 1.96 -8.79
C ALA A 110 25.00 2.40 -9.18
N PRO A 111 26.03 1.61 -8.83
CA PRO A 111 27.41 1.95 -9.16
C PRO A 111 27.63 2.06 -10.67
N GLY A 112 28.12 3.21 -11.14
CA GLY A 112 28.33 3.50 -12.57
C GLY A 112 27.19 4.27 -13.25
N GLY A 113 26.13 4.61 -12.52
CA GLY A 113 24.94 5.29 -13.01
C GLY A 113 23.69 4.46 -12.76
N GLY A 114 22.54 5.12 -12.64
CA GLY A 114 21.30 4.44 -12.28
C GLY A 114 20.90 3.33 -13.26
N ASP A 115 20.40 2.21 -12.74
CA ASP A 115 19.98 1.06 -13.55
C ASP A 115 18.98 0.18 -12.77
N VAL A 116 18.28 -0.71 -13.48
CA VAL A 116 17.41 -1.72 -12.86
C VAL A 116 18.27 -2.81 -12.24
N ARG A 117 18.10 -3.06 -10.94
CA ARG A 117 18.79 -4.14 -10.24
C ARG A 117 17.89 -4.91 -9.30
N LYS A 118 18.23 -6.19 -9.11
CA LYS A 118 17.66 -7.00 -8.03
C LYS A 118 18.24 -6.56 -6.69
N ILE A 119 17.39 -6.55 -5.67
CA ILE A 119 17.80 -6.22 -4.31
C ILE A 119 18.01 -7.54 -3.58
N THR A 120 19.25 -7.90 -3.25
CA THR A 120 19.55 -9.24 -2.69
C THR A 120 19.82 -9.22 -1.20
N ASN A 121 20.22 -8.07 -0.64
CA ASN A 121 20.67 -7.94 0.75
C ASN A 121 19.76 -6.97 1.51
N LEU A 122 18.53 -7.39 1.80
CA LEU A 122 17.54 -6.53 2.47
C LEU A 122 18.00 -6.11 3.87
N THR A 123 17.74 -4.86 4.23
CA THR A 123 17.89 -4.41 5.61
C THR A 123 16.71 -4.90 6.44
N LEU A 124 16.96 -5.93 7.25
CA LEU A 124 15.96 -6.47 8.18
C LEU A 124 16.25 -6.07 9.64
N SER A 125 17.30 -5.29 9.88
CA SER A 125 17.64 -4.82 11.23
C SER A 125 16.54 -3.89 11.75
N PRO A 126 15.84 -4.24 12.84
CA PRO A 126 14.75 -3.41 13.37
C PRO A 126 15.25 -2.05 13.84
N GLY A 127 16.48 -1.97 14.35
CA GLY A 127 17.07 -0.69 14.78
C GLY A 127 17.20 0.32 13.64
N VAL A 128 17.46 -0.14 12.42
CA VAL A 128 17.52 0.72 11.23
C VAL A 128 16.11 1.06 10.77
N ILE A 129 15.29 0.04 10.49
CA ILE A 129 13.94 0.23 9.91
C ILE A 129 13.04 1.07 10.82
N PHE A 130 12.96 0.75 12.12
CA PHE A 130 12.17 1.55 13.06
C PHE A 130 12.90 2.84 13.48
N GLY A 131 14.21 2.93 13.25
CA GLY A 131 15.00 4.15 13.44
C GLY A 131 14.48 5.31 12.60
N TYR A 132 14.12 5.07 11.33
CA TYR A 132 13.52 6.09 10.46
C TYR A 132 12.26 6.72 11.06
N LEU A 133 11.40 5.92 11.73
CA LEU A 133 10.16 6.41 12.33
C LEU A 133 10.40 7.38 13.49
N LEU A 134 11.59 7.33 14.10
CA LEU A 134 11.97 8.15 15.25
C LEU A 134 12.85 9.35 14.87
N LYS A 135 13.24 9.48 13.59
CA LYS A 135 14.01 10.63 13.10
C LYS A 135 13.18 11.91 13.17
N SER A 136 13.87 13.02 13.41
CA SER A 136 13.28 14.35 13.37
C SER A 136 12.74 14.68 11.97
N PRO A 137 11.56 15.32 11.84
CA PRO A 137 11.04 15.77 10.54
C PRO A 137 11.70 17.07 10.03
N PHE A 138 12.62 17.67 10.80
CA PHE A 138 13.28 18.92 10.43
C PHE A 138 14.46 18.70 9.46
N GLY A 139 14.98 19.79 8.92
CA GLY A 139 16.08 19.78 7.95
C GLY A 139 17.33 19.06 8.46
N GLY A 140 17.95 18.27 7.59
CA GLY A 140 19.11 17.41 7.91
C GLY A 140 18.74 16.01 8.40
N GLU A 141 17.49 15.79 8.84
CA GLU A 141 17.02 14.50 9.36
C GLU A 141 15.92 13.89 8.48
N GLY A 142 14.84 14.62 8.21
CA GLY A 142 13.85 14.27 7.19
C GLY A 142 12.90 13.09 7.50
N TRP A 143 12.79 12.65 8.76
CA TRP A 143 11.91 11.52 9.15
C TRP A 143 12.03 10.32 8.18
N ILE A 144 10.93 9.67 7.78
CA ILE A 144 10.93 8.57 6.80
C ILE A 144 11.22 9.02 5.35
N VAL A 145 11.12 10.32 5.06
CA VAL A 145 11.43 10.87 3.71
C VAL A 145 12.93 10.75 3.42
N SER A 146 13.75 10.62 4.45
CA SER A 146 15.20 10.48 4.35
C SER A 146 15.70 9.10 3.92
N VAL A 147 14.82 8.15 3.59
CA VAL A 147 15.25 6.84 3.10
C VAL A 147 15.98 6.99 1.77
N ASP A 148 17.22 6.49 1.70
CA ASP A 148 18.18 6.82 0.65
C ASP A 148 18.74 5.59 -0.08
N ASP A 149 18.36 4.37 0.34
CA ASP A 149 18.66 3.14 -0.38
C ASP A 149 17.45 2.20 -0.54
N LEU A 150 17.56 1.29 -1.50
CA LEU A 150 16.48 0.35 -1.83
C LEU A 150 16.42 -0.84 -0.87
N GLU A 151 17.54 -1.20 -0.27
CA GLU A 151 17.65 -2.24 0.74
C GLU A 151 16.74 -1.95 1.94
N ASP A 152 16.70 -0.69 2.38
CA ASP A 152 15.87 -0.19 3.47
C ASP A 152 14.41 -0.04 3.03
N ILE A 153 14.14 0.44 1.81
CA ILE A 153 12.78 0.52 1.26
C ILE A 153 12.14 -0.87 1.23
N ILE A 154 12.83 -1.85 0.61
CA ILE A 154 12.28 -3.20 0.46
C ILE A 154 12.26 -3.92 1.82
N GLY A 155 13.27 -3.73 2.67
CA GLY A 155 13.29 -4.22 4.05
C GLY A 155 12.12 -3.68 4.89
N GLY A 156 11.81 -2.39 4.77
CA GLY A 156 10.65 -1.76 5.40
C GLY A 156 9.32 -2.37 4.95
N HIS A 157 9.20 -2.72 3.67
CA HIS A 157 8.00 -3.40 3.15
C HIS A 157 7.87 -4.85 3.64
N VAL A 158 8.98 -5.54 3.93
CA VAL A 158 8.94 -6.85 4.60
C VAL A 158 8.36 -6.72 6.02
N TRP A 159 8.82 -5.72 6.78
CA TRP A 159 8.30 -5.44 8.11
C TRP A 159 6.82 -5.06 8.06
N LEU A 160 6.45 -4.13 7.18
CA LEU A 160 5.07 -3.68 7.01
C LEU A 160 4.15 -4.84 6.61
N GLY A 161 4.53 -5.63 5.61
CA GLY A 161 3.76 -6.79 5.16
C GLY A 161 3.52 -7.78 6.30
N SER A 162 4.56 -8.07 7.08
CA SER A 162 4.47 -8.96 8.25
C SER A 162 3.56 -8.40 9.34
N ILE A 163 3.71 -7.12 9.69
CA ILE A 163 2.89 -6.44 10.70
C ILE A 163 1.42 -6.42 10.28
N CYS A 164 1.12 -6.10 9.02
CA CYS A 164 -0.24 -6.08 8.49
C CYS A 164 -0.89 -7.47 8.53
N VAL A 165 -0.19 -8.53 8.12
CA VAL A 165 -0.73 -9.90 8.17
C VAL A 165 -0.98 -10.35 9.60
N LEU A 166 0.00 -10.18 10.50
CA LEU A 166 -0.13 -10.58 11.91
C LEU A 166 -1.21 -9.77 12.62
N GLY A 167 -1.27 -8.45 12.39
CA GLY A 167 -2.31 -7.58 12.90
C GLY A 167 -3.69 -7.92 12.35
N GLY A 168 -3.77 -8.34 11.09
CA GLY A 168 -5.00 -8.79 10.47
C GLY A 168 -5.54 -10.07 11.08
N ILE A 169 -4.68 -11.08 11.26
CA ILE A 169 -5.01 -12.32 11.98
C ILE A 169 -5.47 -11.99 13.42
N TRP A 170 -4.74 -11.12 14.11
CA TRP A 170 -5.12 -10.67 15.44
C TRP A 170 -6.52 -10.06 15.48
N HIS A 171 -6.86 -9.16 14.56
CA HIS A 171 -8.17 -8.50 14.53
C HIS A 171 -9.33 -9.43 14.12
N ILE A 172 -9.06 -10.50 13.36
CA ILE A 172 -10.03 -11.57 13.08
C ILE A 172 -10.29 -12.41 14.34
N LEU A 173 -9.23 -12.75 15.08
CA LEU A 173 -9.32 -13.66 16.23
C LEU A 173 -9.70 -12.97 17.54
N THR A 174 -9.71 -11.64 17.58
CA THR A 174 -9.98 -10.87 18.80
C THR A 174 -11.13 -9.89 18.63
N LYS A 175 -11.65 -9.42 19.78
CA LYS A 175 -12.68 -8.39 19.87
C LYS A 175 -12.16 -7.20 20.68
N PRO A 176 -12.68 -5.98 20.46
CA PRO A 176 -12.18 -4.79 21.14
C PRO A 176 -12.21 -4.91 22.67
N PHE A 177 -11.08 -4.60 23.30
CA PHE A 177 -10.92 -4.61 24.74
C PHE A 177 -11.83 -3.57 25.42
N ALA A 178 -12.04 -3.75 26.73
CA ALA A 178 -12.93 -2.90 27.51
C ALA A 178 -12.54 -1.41 27.46
N TRP A 179 -11.24 -1.10 27.46
CA TRP A 179 -10.76 0.28 27.37
C TRP A 179 -11.05 0.88 25.98
N ALA A 180 -10.81 0.14 24.90
CA ALA A 180 -11.07 0.60 23.54
C ALA A 180 -12.57 0.86 23.33
N ARG A 181 -13.44 -0.02 23.86
CA ARG A 181 -14.90 0.17 23.81
C ARG A 181 -15.38 1.45 24.46
N ARG A 182 -14.65 1.98 25.45
CA ARG A 182 -14.98 3.23 26.15
C ARG A 182 -14.36 4.47 25.50
N ALA A 183 -13.31 4.30 24.70
CA ALA A 183 -12.57 5.40 24.09
C ALA A 183 -13.13 5.83 22.72
N PHE A 184 -13.69 4.88 21.96
CA PHE A 184 -14.16 5.13 20.59
C PHE A 184 -15.68 5.24 20.46
N VAL A 185 -16.11 5.95 19.42
CA VAL A 185 -17.51 5.99 18.97
C VAL A 185 -17.73 4.86 17.96
N TRP A 186 -18.76 4.03 18.17
CA TRP A 186 -19.00 2.81 17.39
C TRP A 186 -20.16 3.03 16.40
N SER A 187 -19.91 3.80 15.35
CA SER A 187 -20.85 4.10 14.25
C SER A 187 -20.13 4.17 12.90
N GLY A 188 -20.86 3.96 11.79
CA GLY A 188 -20.28 4.04 10.45
C GLY A 188 -19.65 5.40 10.14
N GLU A 189 -20.30 6.49 10.55
CA GLU A 189 -19.77 7.85 10.39
C GLU A 189 -18.47 8.06 11.18
N ALA A 190 -18.37 7.52 12.39
CA ALA A 190 -17.13 7.58 13.17
C ALA A 190 -16.00 6.80 12.50
N TYR A 191 -16.27 5.61 11.97
CA TYR A 191 -15.25 4.82 11.26
C TYR A 191 -14.75 5.53 9.99
N LEU A 192 -15.68 6.17 9.27
CA LEU A 192 -15.32 7.01 8.13
C LEU A 192 -14.46 8.20 8.57
N SER A 193 -14.80 8.89 9.67
CA SER A 193 -14.04 10.04 10.14
C SER A 193 -12.61 9.67 10.58
N TYR A 194 -12.42 8.51 11.21
CA TYR A 194 -11.08 8.00 11.54
C TYR A 194 -10.25 7.75 10.28
N SER A 195 -10.88 7.18 9.25
CA SER A 195 -10.22 6.89 7.97
C SER A 195 -9.87 8.18 7.20
N LEU A 196 -10.74 9.20 7.22
CA LEU A 196 -10.47 10.51 6.65
C LEU A 196 -9.29 11.21 7.34
N GLY A 197 -9.24 11.12 8.67
CA GLY A 197 -8.10 11.63 9.45
C GLY A 197 -6.77 10.97 9.02
N ALA A 198 -6.76 9.64 8.86
CA ALA A 198 -5.58 8.92 8.39
C ALA A 198 -5.18 9.30 6.95
N LEU A 199 -6.14 9.35 6.01
CA LEU A 199 -5.88 9.71 4.61
C LEU A 199 -5.37 11.14 4.44
N SER A 200 -5.81 12.07 5.28
CA SER A 200 -5.29 13.44 5.31
C SER A 200 -3.78 13.45 5.59
N VAL A 201 -3.35 12.71 6.62
CA VAL A 201 -1.93 12.58 6.96
C VAL A 201 -1.17 11.87 5.84
N PHE A 202 -1.73 10.83 5.21
CA PHE A 202 -1.10 10.18 4.05
C PHE A 202 -0.84 11.17 2.91
N GLY A 203 -1.79 12.06 2.63
CA GLY A 203 -1.64 13.11 1.62
C GLY A 203 -0.49 14.08 1.93
N PHE A 204 -0.37 14.53 3.18
CA PHE A 204 0.75 15.39 3.60
C PHE A 204 2.10 14.68 3.50
N ILE A 205 2.17 13.42 3.92
CA ILE A 205 3.39 12.62 3.82
C ILE A 205 3.80 12.44 2.35
N ALA A 206 2.85 12.09 1.47
CA ALA A 206 3.10 11.92 0.04
C ALA A 206 3.56 13.23 -0.63
N CYS A 207 3.02 14.38 -0.21
CA CYS A 207 3.44 15.69 -0.68
C CYS A 207 4.93 15.94 -0.38
N CYS A 208 5.39 15.61 0.84
CA CYS A 208 6.80 15.74 1.19
C CYS A 208 7.69 14.74 0.42
N PHE A 209 7.26 13.48 0.28
CA PHE A 209 8.01 12.44 -0.43
C PHE A 209 8.26 12.73 -1.91
N VAL A 210 7.33 13.40 -2.60
CA VAL A 210 7.54 13.74 -4.01
C VAL A 210 8.31 15.04 -4.19
N TRP A 211 8.40 15.85 -3.13
CA TRP A 211 9.07 17.15 -3.15
C TRP A 211 10.58 17.06 -2.81
N PHE A 212 10.94 16.17 -1.89
CA PHE A 212 12.32 15.95 -1.43
C PHE A 212 12.84 14.61 -1.93
#